data_AF-E4U7X9-F1
#
_entry.id   AF-E4U7X9-F1
#
_cell.length_a   1.000
_cell.length_b   1.000
_cell.length_c   1.000
_cell.angle_alpha   90.00
_cell.angle_beta   90.00
_cell.angle_gamma   90.00
#
_symmetry.space_group_name_H-M   'P 1'
#
loop_
_entity.id
_entity.type
_entity.pdbx_description
1 polymer ?
#
loop_
_entity_poly.entity_id
_entity_poly.type
_entity_poly.pdbx_seq_one_letter_code
_entity_poly.pdbx_strand_id
1 'polypeptide(L)'
;MRFLFGLAYFLVGVLGGVTLVQSQAASWYRIQEMFQFGAFHMYGMIMSAILVAMIGVWLLRGKRSLEGPEIRINDKARTWTRYIVGGTIFGLGWALAGACPGPTLALIGAGWPAYLVLFAGMILGTWVYGLLRDVLPH
;
A
#
# COMPACT_ATOMS: atom_id res chain seq x y z
N MET A 1 19.45 6.89 19.63
CA MET A 1 18.72 5.73 19.06
C MET A 1 17.55 6.11 18.17
N ARG A 2 16.54 6.89 18.62
CA ARG A 2 15.36 7.27 17.79
C ARG A 2 15.71 7.94 16.45
N PHE A 3 16.75 8.77 16.41
CA PHE A 3 17.20 9.44 15.18
C PHE A 3 17.83 8.48 14.14
N LEU A 4 18.55 7.44 14.62
CA LEU A 4 19.16 6.43 13.76
C LEU A 4 18.08 5.53 13.12
N PHE A 5 17.04 5.20 13.89
CA PHE A 5 15.85 4.51 13.37
C PHE A 5 15.10 5.36 12.34
N GLY A 6 14.90 6.66 12.61
CA GLY A 6 14.29 7.59 11.66
C GLY A 6 15.02 7.64 10.32
N LEU A 7 16.36 7.72 10.35
CA LEU A 7 17.18 7.68 9.15
C LEU A 7 17.07 6.33 8.42
N ALA A 8 17.07 5.20 9.15
CA ALA A 8 16.90 3.89 8.54
C ALA A 8 15.54 3.75 7.84
N TYR A 9 14.44 4.18 8.47
CA TYR A 9 13.12 4.18 7.85
C TYR A 9 13.04 5.09 6.63
N PHE A 10 13.67 6.27 6.69
CA PHE A 10 13.76 7.18 5.55
C PHE A 10 14.51 6.53 4.37
N LEU A 11 15.66 5.91 4.62
CA LEU A 11 16.42 5.20 3.60
C LEU A 11 15.64 4.04 2.99
N VAL A 12 14.94 3.25 3.81
CA VAL A 12 14.05 2.17 3.32
C VAL A 12 12.92 2.75 2.46
N GLY A 13 12.33 3.88 2.85
CA GLY A 13 11.31 4.57 2.08
C GLY A 13 11.83 5.08 0.73
N VAL A 14 13.02 5.69 0.71
CA VAL A 14 13.68 6.15 -0.53
C VAL A 14 13.98 4.97 -1.45
N LEU A 15 14.57 3.88 -0.93
CA LEU A 15 14.83 2.67 -1.71
C LEU A 15 13.54 2.05 -2.25
N GLY A 16 12.48 2.02 -1.45
CA GLY A 16 11.15 1.59 -1.88
C GLY A 16 10.57 2.46 -3.01
N GLY A 17 10.70 3.78 -2.89
CA GLY A 17 10.28 4.72 -3.93
C GLY A 17 11.05 4.53 -5.24
N VAL A 18 12.39 4.46 -5.17
CA VAL A 18 13.26 4.26 -6.34
C VAL A 18 12.97 2.94 -7.04
N THR A 19 12.80 1.85 -6.28
CA THR A 19 12.47 0.53 -6.86
C THR A 19 11.10 0.51 -7.52
N LEU A 20 10.10 1.19 -6.97
CA LEU A 20 8.76 1.30 -7.57
C LEU A 20 8.77 2.07 -8.90
N VAL A 21 9.59 3.13 -9.00
CA VAL A 21 9.73 3.89 -10.24
C VAL A 21 10.52 3.09 -11.27
N GLN A 22 11.64 2.48 -10.89
CA GLN A 22 12.49 1.71 -11.80
C GLN A 22 11.82 0.45 -12.35
N SER A 23 11.04 -0.24 -11.52
CA SER A 23 10.29 -1.44 -11.95
C SER A 23 9.12 -1.13 -12.90
N GLN A 24 8.85 0.15 -13.19
CA GLN A 24 7.66 0.62 -13.92
C GLN A 24 6.34 0.16 -13.28
N ALA A 25 6.39 -0.39 -12.05
CA ALA A 25 5.24 -0.83 -11.29
C ALA A 25 4.30 0.32 -10.93
N ALA A 26 4.85 1.53 -10.92
CA ALA A 26 4.09 2.75 -10.69
C ALA A 26 3.36 3.29 -11.93
N SER A 27 3.61 2.75 -13.13
CA SER A 27 3.00 3.30 -14.35
C SER A 27 1.57 2.80 -14.56
N TRP A 28 0.66 3.73 -14.89
CA TRP A 28 -0.73 3.43 -15.24
C TRP A 28 -0.85 2.40 -16.38
N TYR A 29 0.01 2.51 -17.40
CA TYR A 29 0.01 1.61 -18.56
C TYR A 29 0.22 0.15 -18.17
N ARG A 30 1.16 -0.13 -17.27
CA ARG A 30 1.45 -1.50 -16.83
C ARG A 30 0.31 -2.08 -15.98
N ILE A 31 -0.33 -1.23 -15.18
CA ILE A 31 -1.54 -1.61 -14.43
C ILE A 31 -2.70 -1.96 -15.38
N GLN A 32 -2.90 -1.19 -16.45
CA GLN A 32 -3.91 -1.51 -17.48
C GLN A 32 -3.59 -2.80 -18.22
N GLU A 33 -2.34 -3.01 -18.64
CA GLU A 33 -1.89 -4.26 -19.27
C GLU A 33 -2.06 -5.48 -18.36
N MET A 34 -1.99 -5.28 -17.04
CA MET A 34 -2.32 -6.33 -16.07
C MET A 34 -3.81 -6.74 -16.20
N PHE A 35 -4.75 -5.80 -16.26
CA PHE A 35 -6.17 -6.14 -16.47
C PHE A 35 -6.48 -6.76 -17.82
N GLN A 36 -5.68 -6.44 -18.83
CA GLN A 36 -5.78 -7.03 -20.16
C GLN A 36 -5.03 -8.36 -20.27
N PHE A 37 -4.50 -8.89 -19.16
CA PHE A 37 -3.70 -10.13 -19.09
C PHE A 37 -2.45 -10.13 -19.98
N GLY A 38 -1.95 -8.96 -20.38
CA GLY A 38 -0.76 -8.81 -21.23
C GLY A 38 0.57 -8.77 -20.46
N ALA A 39 0.55 -8.42 -19.16
CA ALA A 39 1.75 -8.20 -18.37
C ALA A 39 2.04 -9.33 -17.37
N PHE A 40 2.45 -10.51 -17.85
CA PHE A 40 2.81 -11.66 -17.00
C PHE A 40 3.92 -11.34 -15.96
N HIS A 41 4.83 -10.44 -16.29
CA HIS A 41 5.92 -10.01 -15.41
C HIS A 41 5.41 -9.32 -14.12
N MET A 42 4.31 -8.57 -14.20
CA MET A 42 3.77 -7.87 -13.03
C MET A 42 3.13 -8.83 -12.02
N TYR A 43 2.43 -9.85 -12.50
CA TYR A 43 1.89 -10.90 -11.64
C TYR A 43 3.00 -11.63 -10.90
N GLY A 44 4.10 -11.97 -11.57
CA GLY A 44 5.27 -12.59 -10.95
C GLY A 44 5.89 -11.68 -9.86
N MET A 45 6.03 -10.39 -10.13
CA MET A 45 6.53 -9.42 -9.15
C MET A 45 5.61 -9.33 -7.92
N ILE A 46 4.30 -9.17 -8.12
CA ILE A 46 3.34 -9.07 -7.01
C ILE A 46 3.33 -10.35 -6.18
N MET A 47 3.31 -11.53 -6.82
CA MET A 47 3.30 -12.82 -6.11
C MET A 47 4.57 -13.05 -5.31
N SER A 48 5.74 -12.73 -5.88
CA SER A 48 7.01 -12.83 -5.14
C SER A 48 7.06 -11.86 -3.95
N ALA A 49 6.59 -10.62 -4.11
CA ALA A 49 6.49 -9.66 -3.01
C ALA A 49 5.57 -10.16 -1.89
N ILE A 50 4.42 -10.77 -2.23
CA ILE A 50 3.49 -11.36 -1.26
C ILE A 50 4.16 -12.52 -0.51
N LEU A 51 4.87 -13.41 -1.20
CA LEU A 51 5.57 -14.55 -0.58
C LEU A 51 6.67 -14.07 0.38
N VAL A 52 7.48 -13.10 -0.04
CA VAL A 52 8.53 -12.51 0.80
C VAL A 52 7.92 -11.85 2.04
N ALA A 53 6.83 -11.08 1.88
CA ALA A 53 6.13 -10.47 3.00
C ALA A 53 5.54 -11.52 3.96
N MET A 54 4.94 -12.59 3.43
CA MET A 54 4.37 -13.67 4.23
C MET A 54 5.44 -14.38 5.07
N ILE A 55 6.55 -14.77 4.45
CA ILE A 55 7.67 -15.43 5.15
C ILE A 55 8.30 -14.46 6.17
N GLY A 56 8.48 -13.20 5.79
CA GLY A 56 9.04 -12.18 6.68
C GLY A 56 8.18 -11.96 7.93
N VAL A 57 6.87 -11.79 7.76
CA VAL A 57 5.92 -11.62 8.87
C VAL A 57 5.86 -12.88 9.74
N TRP A 58 5.87 -14.07 9.13
CA TRP A 58 5.90 -15.34 9.86
C TRP A 58 7.16 -15.47 10.72
N LEU A 59 8.32 -15.10 10.19
CA LEU A 59 9.61 -15.15 10.91
C LEU A 59 9.72 -14.08 12.02
N LEU A 60 9.02 -12.96 11.88
CA LEU A 60 8.98 -11.88 12.87
C LEU A 60 7.98 -12.13 14.00
N ARG A 61 7.02 -13.05 13.80
CA ARG A 61 6.01 -13.40 14.79
C ARG A 61 6.69 -13.95 16.05
N GLY A 62 6.48 -13.27 17.20
CA GLY A 62 7.05 -13.68 18.48
C GLY A 62 8.49 -13.20 18.76
N LYS A 63 9.10 -12.40 17.87
CA LYS A 63 10.39 -11.75 18.13
C LYS A 63 10.19 -10.39 18.83
N ARG A 64 11.20 -9.95 19.59
CA ARG A 64 11.24 -8.60 20.18
C ARG A 64 11.36 -7.55 19.08
N SER A 65 10.50 -6.54 19.11
CA SER A 65 10.65 -5.36 18.28
C SER A 65 11.91 -4.58 18.68
N LEU A 66 12.46 -3.82 17.74
CA LEU A 66 13.60 -2.92 17.94
C LEU A 66 13.32 -1.84 19.01
N GLU A 67 12.04 -1.60 19.32
CA GLU A 67 11.56 -0.59 20.28
C GLU A 67 11.14 -1.18 21.64
N GLY A 68 11.32 -2.48 21.87
CA GLY A 68 11.11 -3.11 23.18
C GLY A 68 9.93 -4.09 23.33
N PRO A 69 8.70 -3.80 22.84
CA PRO A 69 7.59 -4.74 22.95
C PRO A 69 7.71 -5.89 21.94
N GLU A 70 7.11 -7.04 22.26
CA GLU A 70 6.99 -8.16 21.32
C GLU A 70 6.13 -7.78 20.11
N ILE A 71 6.51 -8.26 18.92
CA ILE A 71 5.72 -8.08 17.70
C ILE A 71 4.45 -8.95 17.82
N ARG A 72 3.36 -8.35 18.31
CA ARG A 72 2.02 -8.94 18.34
C ARG A 72 1.26 -8.55 17.09
N ILE A 73 1.02 -9.52 16.23
CA ILE A 73 0.16 -9.36 15.06
C ILE A 73 -1.26 -9.64 15.54
N ASN A 74 -2.07 -8.59 15.69
CA ASN A 74 -3.47 -8.73 16.02
C ASN A 74 -4.26 -9.18 14.80
N ASP A 75 -5.16 -10.13 15.00
CA ASP A 75 -6.05 -10.58 13.94
C ASP A 75 -7.01 -9.45 13.53
N LYS A 76 -7.24 -9.36 12.22
CA LYS A 76 -8.18 -8.40 11.65
C LYS A 76 -9.61 -8.80 12.05
N ALA A 77 -10.43 -7.85 12.48
CA ALA A 77 -11.83 -8.09 12.87
C ALA A 77 -12.61 -8.77 11.73
N ARG A 78 -13.34 -9.87 11.99
CA ARG A 78 -14.03 -10.67 10.95
C ARG A 78 -15.41 -10.10 10.56
N THR A 79 -15.48 -8.84 10.18
CA THR A 79 -16.73 -8.25 9.66
C THR A 79 -16.79 -8.37 8.14
N TRP A 80 -17.60 -9.31 7.65
CA TRP A 80 -17.80 -9.54 6.21
C TRP A 80 -18.32 -8.30 5.48
N THR A 81 -19.31 -7.60 6.04
CA THR A 81 -19.92 -6.39 5.44
C THR A 81 -18.89 -5.30 5.15
N ARG A 82 -17.99 -5.04 6.12
CA ARG A 82 -16.93 -4.04 5.98
C ARG A 82 -15.94 -4.41 4.87
N TYR A 83 -15.59 -5.68 4.74
CA TYR A 83 -14.63 -6.13 3.72
C TYR A 83 -15.21 -6.11 2.32
N ILE A 84 -16.47 -6.51 2.16
CA ILE A 84 -17.11 -6.50 0.84
C ILE A 84 -17.31 -5.05 0.39
N VAL A 85 -17.99 -4.22 1.20
CA VAL A 85 -18.27 -2.82 0.82
C VAL A 85 -16.98 -2.02 0.67
N GLY A 86 -16.09 -2.09 1.66
CA GLY A 86 -14.82 -1.36 1.61
C GLY A 86 -13.89 -1.87 0.50
N GLY A 87 -13.84 -3.18 0.28
CA GLY A 87 -13.05 -3.80 -0.78
C GLY A 87 -13.54 -3.42 -2.17
N THR A 88 -14.86 -3.41 -2.40
CA THR A 88 -15.44 -2.99 -3.68
C THR A 88 -15.19 -1.51 -3.95
N ILE A 89 -15.42 -0.62 -2.96
CA ILE A 89 -15.16 0.82 -3.13
C ILE A 89 -13.68 1.08 -3.40
N PHE A 90 -12.79 0.44 -2.64
CA PHE A 90 -11.35 0.57 -2.83
C PHE A 90 -10.91 0.02 -4.20
N GLY A 91 -11.41 -1.13 -4.61
CA GLY A 91 -11.11 -1.74 -5.90
C GLY A 91 -11.58 -0.90 -7.08
N LEU A 92 -12.81 -0.38 -7.02
CA LEU A 92 -13.34 0.53 -8.04
C LEU A 92 -12.55 1.83 -8.11
N GLY A 93 -12.26 2.44 -6.96
CA GLY A 93 -11.45 3.67 -6.88
C GLY A 93 -10.04 3.45 -7.44
N TRP A 94 -9.42 2.33 -7.09
CA TRP A 94 -8.12 1.95 -7.62
C TRP A 94 -8.18 1.64 -9.13
N ALA A 95 -9.27 1.05 -9.66
CA ALA A 95 -9.40 0.77 -11.09
C ALA A 95 -9.58 2.06 -11.92
N LEU A 96 -10.27 3.05 -11.35
CA LEU A 96 -10.45 4.37 -11.96
C LEU A 96 -9.18 5.23 -11.88
N ALA A 97 -8.47 5.18 -10.75
CA ALA A 97 -7.27 5.98 -10.50
C ALA A 97 -5.98 5.34 -11.04
N GLY A 98 -5.93 4.00 -11.05
CA GLY A 98 -4.86 3.11 -11.54
C GLY A 98 -3.48 3.52 -11.09
N ALA A 99 -3.45 4.02 -9.86
CA ALA A 99 -2.30 4.12 -9.00
C ALA A 99 -2.79 3.80 -7.59
N CYS A 100 -2.02 2.99 -6.87
CA CYS A 100 -2.21 2.79 -5.43
C CYS A 100 -1.43 3.85 -4.64
N PRO A 101 -1.73 4.04 -3.34
CA PRO A 101 -1.08 5.06 -2.52
C PRO A 101 0.45 5.02 -2.53
N GLY A 102 1.06 3.84 -2.66
CA GLY A 102 2.52 3.69 -2.77
C GLY A 102 3.09 4.31 -4.05
N PRO A 103 2.71 3.82 -5.24
CA PRO A 103 3.02 4.45 -6.53
C PRO A 103 2.65 5.93 -6.63
N THR A 104 1.50 6.35 -6.11
CA THR A 104 1.09 7.77 -6.15
C THR A 104 2.14 8.65 -5.48
N LEU A 105 2.63 8.26 -4.28
CA LEU A 105 3.70 8.99 -3.59
C LEU A 105 5.03 8.95 -4.35
N ALA A 106 5.38 7.80 -4.94
CA ALA A 106 6.60 7.65 -5.73
C ALA A 106 6.57 8.51 -7.02
N LEU A 107 5.41 8.59 -7.69
CA LEU A 107 5.19 9.37 -8.91
C LEU A 107 5.20 10.89 -8.64
N ILE A 108 4.62 11.31 -7.51
CA ILE A 108 4.74 12.71 -7.05
C ILE A 108 6.21 13.06 -6.85
N GLY A 109 6.97 12.17 -6.18
CA GLY A 109 8.42 12.33 -6.00
C GLY A 109 9.22 12.31 -7.31
N ALA A 110 8.73 11.59 -8.33
CA ALA A 110 9.30 11.53 -9.67
C ALA A 110 8.95 12.74 -10.56
N GLY A 111 8.22 13.74 -10.03
CA GLY A 111 7.93 14.99 -10.74
C GLY A 111 6.61 15.00 -11.52
N TRP A 112 5.65 14.14 -11.19
CA TRP A 112 4.32 14.09 -11.83
C TRP A 112 3.25 14.73 -10.93
N PRO A 113 3.03 16.06 -11.01
CA PRO A 113 2.17 16.78 -10.07
C PRO A 113 0.68 16.45 -10.21
N ALA A 114 0.23 15.88 -11.34
CA ALA A 114 -1.16 15.46 -11.53
C ALA A 114 -1.63 14.45 -10.45
N TYR A 115 -0.71 13.63 -9.94
CA TYR A 115 -0.99 12.67 -8.87
C TYR A 115 -1.21 13.32 -7.49
N LEU A 116 -0.92 14.62 -7.32
CA LEU A 116 -1.26 15.36 -6.09
C LEU A 116 -2.76 15.45 -5.87
N VAL A 117 -3.54 15.64 -6.94
CA VAL A 117 -5.01 15.68 -6.87
C VAL A 117 -5.54 14.33 -6.43
N LEU A 118 -4.98 13.25 -6.99
CA LEU A 118 -5.34 11.90 -6.60
C LEU A 118 -5.00 11.63 -5.13
N PHE A 119 -3.81 12.03 -4.69
CA PHE A 119 -3.37 11.87 -3.32
C PHE A 119 -4.24 12.67 -2.33
N ALA A 120 -4.61 13.90 -2.68
CA ALA A 120 -5.55 14.70 -1.89
C ALA A 120 -6.92 14.01 -1.80
N GLY A 121 -7.42 13.43 -2.90
CA GLY A 121 -8.65 12.64 -2.91
C GLY A 121 -8.58 11.40 -1.99
N MET A 122 -7.44 10.70 -1.97
CA MET A 122 -7.20 9.57 -1.06
C MET A 122 -7.23 10.01 0.42
N ILE A 123 -6.61 11.16 0.74
CA ILE A 123 -6.63 11.71 2.11
C ILE A 123 -8.06 12.11 2.49
N LEU A 124 -8.76 12.83 1.62
CA LEU A 124 -10.14 13.24 1.88
C LEU A 124 -11.06 12.02 2.06
N GLY A 125 -10.94 11.00 1.23
CA GLY A 125 -11.72 9.77 1.35
C GLY A 125 -11.45 9.02 2.67
N THR A 126 -10.19 8.91 3.09
CA THR A 126 -9.85 8.27 4.38
C THR A 126 -10.31 9.10 5.57
N TRP A 127 -10.25 10.43 5.48
CA TRP A 127 -10.75 11.34 6.50
C TRP A 127 -12.27 11.25 6.66
N VAL A 128 -13.02 11.31 5.55
CA VAL A 128 -14.49 11.14 5.53
C VAL A 128 -14.89 9.78 6.08
N TYR A 129 -14.21 8.71 5.67
CA TYR A 129 -14.46 7.38 6.25
C TYR A 129 -14.17 7.36 7.77
N GLY A 130 -13.12 8.04 8.22
CA GLY A 130 -12.77 8.19 9.62
C GLY A 130 -13.77 8.99 10.46
N LEU A 131 -14.58 9.85 9.82
CA LEU A 131 -15.71 10.55 10.47
C LEU A 131 -16.97 9.70 10.49
N LEU A 132 -17.24 8.95 9.42
CA LEU A 132 -18.47 8.16 9.28
C LEU A 132 -18.37 6.76 9.92
N ARG A 133 -17.17 6.32 10.32
CA ARG A 133 -16.92 5.00 10.91
C ARG A 133 -17.83 4.66 12.08
N ASP A 134 -18.22 5.65 12.89
CA ASP A 134 -19.00 5.43 14.11
C ASP A 134 -20.49 5.27 13.80
N VAL A 135 -20.92 5.68 12.60
CA VAL A 135 -22.29 5.58 12.10
C VAL A 135 -22.49 4.37 11.17
N LEU A 136 -21.41 3.91 10.54
CA LEU A 136 -21.45 2.77 9.61
C LEU A 136 -21.59 1.45 10.38
N PRO A 137 -22.46 0.51 9.95
CA PRO A 137 -22.54 -0.81 10.55
C PRO A 137 -21.22 -1.57 10.30
N HIS A 138 -20.52 -1.91 11.38
CA HIS A 138 -19.21 -2.55 11.39
C HIS A 138 -19.22 -3.89 12.14
#